data_AF-A0ABD6J868-F1
#
_entry.id   AF-A0ABD6J868-F1
#
_cell.length_a   1.000
_cell.length_b   1.000
_cell.length_c   1.000
_cell.angle_alpha   90.00
_cell.angle_beta   90.00
_cell.angle_gamma   90.00
#
_symmetry.space_group_name_H-M   'P 1'
#
loop_
_entity.id
_entity.type
_entity.pdbx_description
1 polymer ?
#
loop_
_entity_poly.entity_id
_entity_poly.type
_entity_poly.pdbx_seq_one_letter_code
_entity_poly.pdbx_strand_id
1 'polypeptide(L)' 'MQVNQTWNYYKEKIKENLSSDEGQAIYRRRKYDVEPVLGRMKRNFGVRRTHLRGQKSVENDIGLVLMSMNLVK' A
#
# COMPACT_ATOMS: atom_id res chain seq x y z
N MET A 1 -5.63 -9.74 32.95
CA MET A 1 -5.74 -9.31 31.53
C MET A 1 -5.02 -10.35 30.69
N GLN A 2 -5.73 -11.11 29.85
CA GLN A 2 -5.10 -12.14 29.03
C GLN A 2 -4.52 -11.48 27.78
N VAL A 3 -3.22 -11.64 27.56
CA VAL A 3 -2.51 -11.01 26.44
C VAL A 3 -2.20 -12.06 25.38
N ASN A 4 -2.51 -11.77 24.12
CA ASN A 4 -2.19 -12.64 22.99
C ASN A 4 -0.68 -12.58 22.70
N GLN A 5 0.02 -13.63 23.07
CA GLN A 5 1.48 -13.73 22.91
C GLN A 5 1.92 -13.73 21.44
N THR A 6 1.18 -14.40 20.57
CA THR A 6 1.44 -14.44 19.13
C THR A 6 1.38 -13.04 18.51
N TRP A 7 0.39 -12.24 18.91
CA TRP A 7 0.26 -10.87 18.44
C TRP A 7 1.44 -9.99 18.88
N ASN A 8 1.86 -10.10 20.15
CA ASN A 8 3.03 -9.36 20.66
C ASN A 8 4.30 -9.71 19.88
N TYR A 9 4.52 -11.00 19.59
CA TYR A 9 5.66 -11.46 18.81
C TYR A 9 5.71 -10.79 17.43
N TYR A 10 4.61 -10.83 16.67
CA TYR A 10 4.58 -10.22 15.33
C TYR A 10 4.68 -8.70 15.39
N LYS A 11 4.12 -8.07 16.42
CA LYS A 11 4.22 -6.62 16.62
C LYS A 11 5.68 -6.19 16.80
N GLU A 12 6.42 -6.85 17.68
CA GLU A 12 7.85 -6.54 17.90
C GLU A 12 8.67 -6.83 16.63
N LYS A 13 8.42 -7.96 15.96
CA LYS A 13 9.09 -8.29 14.69
C LYS A 13 8.88 -7.22 13.61
N ILE A 14 7.66 -6.71 13.45
CA ILE A 14 7.36 -5.64 12.50
C ILE A 14 8.05 -4.34 12.91
N LYS A 15 8.06 -4.02 14.21
CA LYS A 15 8.71 -2.82 14.74
C LYS A 15 10.22 -2.85 14.47
N GLU A 16 10.87 -3.98 14.70
CA GLU A 16 12.30 -4.18 14.38
C GLU A 16 12.56 -3.98 12.88
N ASN A 17 11.76 -4.62 12.02
CA ASN A 17 11.89 -4.49 10.57
C ASN A 17 11.69 -3.06 10.07
N LEU A 18 10.76 -2.30 10.67
CA LEU A 18 10.51 -0.90 10.30
C LEU A 18 11.57 0.06 10.86
N SER A 19 12.19 -0.31 11.99
CA SER A 19 13.19 0.52 12.67
C SER A 19 14.60 0.30 12.11
N SER A 20 14.85 -0.82 11.43
CA SER A 20 16.14 -1.10 10.79
C SER A 20 16.47 -0.07 9.70
N ASP A 21 17.77 0.15 9.46
CA ASP A 21 18.23 1.10 8.44
C ASP A 21 17.71 0.76 7.04
N GLU A 22 17.63 -0.54 6.72
CA GLU A 22 17.05 -1.04 5.47
C GLU A 22 15.56 -0.70 5.37
N GLY A 23 14.78 -0.98 6.43
CA GLY A 23 13.36 -0.66 6.48
C GLY A 23 13.09 0.83 6.31
N GLN A 24 13.89 1.66 6.98
CA GLN A 24 13.82 3.12 6.85
C GLN A 24 14.22 3.60 5.45
N ALA A 25 15.22 2.99 4.81
CA ALA A 25 15.62 3.31 3.44
C ALA A 25 14.51 2.98 2.43
N ILE A 26 13.90 1.79 2.54
CA ILE A 26 12.75 1.39 1.70
C ILE A 26 11.57 2.35 1.92
N TYR A 27 11.28 2.70 3.18
CA TYR A 27 10.20 3.62 3.50
C TYR A 27 10.43 5.00 2.88
N ARG A 28 11.65 5.56 2.99
CA ARG A 28 12.01 6.82 2.33
C ARG A 28 11.80 6.76 0.83
N ARG A 29 12.21 5.66 0.18
CA ARG A 29 12.00 5.46 -1.27
C ARG A 29 10.52 5.43 -1.65
N ARG A 30 9.67 4.76 -0.87
CA ARG A 30 8.21 4.68 -1.13
C ARG A 30 7.52 6.04 -1.12
N LYS A 31 8.00 6.99 -0.30
CA LYS A 31 7.46 8.37 -0.30
C LYS A 31 7.60 9.09 -1.64
N TYR A 32 8.64 8.78 -2.39
CA TYR A 32 8.88 9.37 -3.70
C TYR A 32 8.30 8.53 -4.83
N ASP A 33 8.39 7.20 -4.72
CA ASP A 33 8.01 6.32 -5.83
C ASP A 33 6.52 5.94 -5.78
N VAL A 34 5.98 5.61 -4.61
CA VAL A 34 4.66 4.96 -4.46
C VAL A 34 3.59 5.97 -4.04
N GLU A 35 3.87 6.78 -3.02
CA GLU A 35 2.88 7.72 -2.48
C GLU A 35 2.36 8.73 -3.52
N PRO A 36 3.18 9.28 -4.45
CA PRO A 36 2.69 10.19 -5.47
C PRO A 36 1.75 9.52 -6.47
N VAL A 37 2.00 8.25 -6.84
CA VAL A 37 1.11 7.48 -7.72
C VAL A 37 -0.26 7.30 -7.07
N LEU A 38 -0.28 6.89 -5.80
CA LEU A 38 -1.54 6.74 -5.04
C LEU A 38 -2.23 8.08 -4.77
N GLY A 39 -1.46 9.16 -4.62
CA GLY A 39 -1.97 10.53 -4.53
C GLY A 39 -2.65 10.96 -5.83
N ARG A 40 -1.99 10.76 -6.98
CA ARG A 40 -2.53 11.03 -8.33
C ARG A 40 -3.80 10.22 -8.58
N MET A 41 -3.82 8.95 -8.17
CA MET A 41 -4.99 8.07 -8.22
C MET A 41 -6.21 8.68 -7.54
N LYS A 42 -6.05 9.16 -6.31
CA LYS A 42 -7.16 9.67 -5.52
C LYS A 42 -7.55 11.10 -5.88
N ARG A 43 -6.58 11.95 -6.23
CA ARG A 43 -6.77 13.39 -6.44
C ARG A 43 -7.08 13.75 -7.88
N ASN A 44 -6.34 13.19 -8.84
CA ASN A 44 -6.45 13.57 -10.25
C ASN A 44 -7.43 12.66 -11.00
N PHE A 45 -7.37 11.34 -10.74
CA PHE A 45 -8.27 10.36 -11.36
C PHE A 45 -9.54 10.11 -10.56
N GLY A 46 -9.63 10.62 -9.33
CA GLY A 46 -10.82 10.48 -8.47
C GLY A 46 -11.09 9.05 -7.98
N VAL A 47 -10.20 8.09 -8.22
CA VAL A 47 -10.38 6.69 -7.84
C VAL A 47 -10.11 6.54 -6.34
N ARG A 48 -11.19 6.47 -5.56
CA ARG A 48 -11.14 6.32 -4.09
C ARG A 48 -11.72 4.99 -3.59
N ARG A 49 -12.50 4.31 -4.42
CA ARG A 49 -13.14 3.03 -4.15
C ARG A 49 -13.14 2.20 -5.43
N THR A 50 -13.22 0.89 -5.28
CA THR A 50 -13.44 -0.03 -6.40
C THR A 50 -14.89 0.06 -6.83
N HIS A 51 -15.14 -0.08 -8.13
CA HIS A 51 -16.48 -0.05 -8.70
C HIS A 51 -17.13 -1.44 -8.70
N LEU A 52 -16.31 -2.48 -8.65
CA LEU A 52 -16.73 -3.87 -8.73
C LEU A 52 -16.73 -4.54 -7.35
N ARG A 53 -17.46 -5.66 -7.25
CA ARG A 53 -17.49 -6.56 -6.09
C ARG A 53 -16.96 -7.94 -6.48
N GLY A 54 -16.41 -8.64 -5.50
CA GLY A 54 -15.75 -9.94 -5.68
C GLY A 54 -14.26 -9.79 -5.98
N GLN A 55 -13.44 -10.68 -5.41
CA GLN A 55 -11.98 -10.55 -5.39
C GLN A 55 -11.39 -10.38 -6.79
N LYS A 56 -11.70 -11.29 -7.72
CA LYS A 56 -11.19 -11.26 -9.09
C LYS A 56 -11.54 -9.98 -9.85
N SER A 57 -12.79 -9.51 -9.70
CA SER A 57 -13.25 -8.29 -10.35
C SER A 57 -12.57 -7.04 -9.78
N VAL A 58 -12.38 -7.00 -8.45
CA VAL A 58 -11.65 -5.92 -7.77
C VAL A 58 -10.18 -5.89 -8.19
N GLU A 59 -9.53 -7.05 -8.28
CA GLU A 59 -8.14 -7.16 -8.77
C GLU A 59 -8.01 -6.59 -10.19
N ASN A 60 -8.95 -6.92 -11.09
CA ASN A 60 -8.97 -6.37 -12.44
C ASN A 60 -9.19 -4.84 -12.47
N ASP A 61 -10.14 -4.33 -11.67
CA ASP A 61 -10.44 -2.89 -11.57
C ASP A 61 -9.20 -2.09 -11.12
N ILE A 62 -8.57 -2.53 -10.03
CA ILE A 62 -7.34 -1.91 -9.52
C ILE A 62 -6.21 -2.03 -10.55
N GLY A 63 -6.06 -3.20 -11.19
CA GLY A 63 -5.05 -3.42 -12.22
C GLY A 63 -5.17 -2.44 -13.39
N LEU A 64 -6.38 -2.21 -13.89
CA LEU A 64 -6.64 -1.23 -14.95
C LEU A 64 -6.30 0.20 -14.52
N VAL A 65 -6.69 0.59 -13.30
CA VAL A 65 -6.36 1.91 -12.75
C VAL A 65 -4.85 2.09 -12.66
N LEU A 66 -4.12 1.11 -12.13
CA LEU A 66 -2.66 1.17 -12.01
C LEU A 66 -1.96 1.15 -13.38
N MET A 67 -2.46 0.39 -14.36
CA MET A 67 -1.93 0.44 -15.73
C MET A 67 -2.14 1.82 -16.35
N SER A 68 -3.31 2.44 -16.17
CA SER A 68 -3.56 3.79 -16.68
C SER A 68 -2.58 4.82 -16.11
N MET A 69 -2.17 4.67 -14.84
CA MET A 69 -1.17 5.54 -14.20
C MET A 69 0.20 5.49 -14.85
N ASN A 70 0.57 4.34 -15.42
CA ASN A 70 1.84 4.17 -16.14
C ASN A 70 1.79 4.72 -17.57
N LEU A 71 0.59 4.85 -18.15
CA LEU A 71 0.40 5.31 -19.53
C LEU A 71 0.25 6.84 -19.63
N VAL A 72 -0.29 7.48 -18.59
CA VAL A 72 -0.48 8.94 -18.59
C VAL A 72 0.81 9.62 -18.13
N LYS A 73 1.49 10.31 -19.06
CA LYS A 73 2.52 11.30 -18.74
C LYS A 73 1.85 12.55 -18.19
#